data_AF-A0A1H5IAA9-F1
#
_entry.id   AF-A0A1H5IAA9-F1
#
_cell.length_a   1.000
_cell.length_b   1.000
_cell.length_c   1.000
_cell.angle_alpha   90.00
_cell.angle_beta   90.00
_cell.angle_gamma   90.00
#
_symmetry.space_group_name_H-M   'P 1'
#
loop_
_entity.id
_entity.type
_entity.pdbx_description
1 polymer ?
#
loop_
_entity_poly.entity_id
_entity_poly.type
_entity_poly.pdbx_seq_one_letter_code
_entity_poly.pdbx_strand_id
1 'polypeptide(L)'
;MTEESWHEARLIPTSGINGAEEQERRATSALLAVMTAVREFGRALTKPFGAPAGNVETYIEVPFVLGEKKLFPDGLVRVSRGQKSWTALVEVKTGSNELVPEQLENYLDIAREQGFDAVLTISNEIPAIPGLHPTKVDKRKLRKVAMHHLSWTNVLTEAVMQKEFRGIADPDQAWILGELIRYLEHPRSGALEFDDMGENWVATRNAIAAGTLRSTDKGVSEVANRFDALLRFASLRLGRQLGTEVTPVLSRKELAEPALRTQWLIDHLAEHATLTGAIRIPDTVGELVVTADLRAGRITCHVDVDAPREGRQTTRVNWLVRQLKNAPADLRIEAFVLHGRGAGAAELLATVRDDPGVLVADPAKDLRTFRVAQSLPMGGKRGRGRGSFIDAVLAAVDAFYGEVIQHLKAWSAAPPRLRPEPEAADRRPEVPAALVSTSLSSQDGAEVAAAAPDPVPEDVTAAE
;
A
#
# COMPACT_ATOMS: atom_id res chain seq x y z
N MET A 1 25.60 -27.10 20.22
CA MET A 1 26.44 -27.32 19.02
C MET A 1 27.32 -26.10 18.86
N THR A 2 28.59 -26.25 18.49
CA THR A 2 29.47 -25.10 18.23
C THR A 2 29.08 -24.45 16.89
N GLU A 3 28.98 -23.12 16.86
CA GLU A 3 28.61 -22.32 15.68
C GLU A 3 29.60 -22.46 14.51
N GLU A 4 30.78 -23.05 14.74
CA GLU A 4 31.85 -23.29 13.76
C GLU A 4 31.43 -24.11 12.52
N SER A 5 30.23 -24.69 12.51
CA SER A 5 29.70 -25.51 11.40
C SER A 5 28.65 -24.81 10.53
N TRP A 6 28.31 -23.55 10.81
CA TRP A 6 27.27 -22.84 10.07
C TRP A 6 27.84 -22.14 8.83
N HIS A 7 27.15 -22.28 7.70
CA HIS A 7 27.54 -21.63 6.46
C HIS A 7 26.81 -20.31 6.31
N GLU A 8 27.55 -19.21 6.16
CA GLU A 8 26.98 -17.91 5.83
C GLU A 8 26.23 -17.93 4.50
N ALA A 9 25.13 -17.18 4.42
CA ALA A 9 24.43 -16.97 3.17
C ALA A 9 25.33 -16.26 2.15
N ARG A 10 25.22 -16.65 0.87
CA ARG A 10 26.04 -16.12 -0.23
C ARG A 10 25.19 -15.47 -1.30
N LEU A 11 25.59 -14.27 -1.74
CA LEU A 11 24.93 -13.54 -2.83
C LEU A 11 24.94 -14.32 -4.15
N ILE A 12 26.04 -15.06 -4.41
CA ILE A 12 26.20 -15.94 -5.56
C ILE A 12 26.34 -17.37 -5.02
N PRO A 13 25.23 -18.09 -4.81
CA PRO A 13 25.25 -19.47 -4.33
C PRO A 13 25.78 -20.42 -5.41
N THR A 14 26.44 -21.50 -4.98
CA THR A 14 26.96 -22.56 -5.85
C THR A 14 26.01 -23.74 -6.02
N SER A 15 24.76 -23.62 -5.55
CA SER A 15 23.71 -24.61 -5.84
C SER A 15 23.48 -24.70 -7.35
N GLY A 16 23.02 -25.85 -7.83
CA GLY A 16 22.72 -26.04 -9.25
C GLY A 16 21.69 -25.04 -9.77
N ILE A 17 21.45 -25.04 -11.08
CA ILE A 17 20.53 -24.10 -11.77
C ILE A 17 19.21 -24.75 -12.22
N ASN A 18 19.02 -26.04 -11.97
CA ASN A 18 17.95 -26.88 -12.51
C ASN A 18 17.01 -27.41 -11.40
N GLY A 19 15.73 -27.00 -11.45
CA GLY A 19 14.69 -27.55 -10.60
C GLY A 19 14.25 -26.61 -9.47
N ALA A 20 13.11 -26.95 -8.87
CA ALA A 20 12.44 -26.12 -7.87
C ALA A 20 13.23 -26.03 -6.55
N GLU A 21 13.76 -27.14 -6.04
CA GLU A 21 14.55 -27.15 -4.79
C GLU A 21 15.82 -26.30 -4.92
N GLU A 22 16.51 -26.37 -6.07
CA GLU A 22 17.69 -25.54 -6.30
C GLU A 22 17.32 -24.05 -6.45
N GLN A 23 16.17 -23.75 -7.07
CA GLN A 23 15.63 -22.40 -7.16
C GLN A 23 15.32 -21.82 -5.78
N GLU A 24 14.71 -22.61 -4.89
CA GLU A 24 14.45 -22.25 -3.49
C GLU A 24 15.76 -21.93 -2.77
N ARG A 25 16.76 -22.83 -2.82
CA ARG A 25 18.07 -22.58 -2.19
C ARG A 25 18.76 -21.33 -2.73
N ARG A 26 18.70 -21.08 -4.05
CA ARG A 26 19.27 -19.86 -4.65
C ARG A 26 18.56 -18.61 -4.14
N ALA A 27 17.23 -18.61 -4.13
CA ALA A 27 16.43 -17.47 -3.68
C ALA A 27 16.66 -17.19 -2.20
N THR A 28 16.69 -18.22 -1.35
CA THR A 28 17.00 -18.12 0.08
C THR A 28 18.38 -17.52 0.31
N SER A 29 19.41 -18.09 -0.30
CA SER A 29 20.79 -17.62 -0.11
C SER A 29 20.98 -16.18 -0.57
N ALA A 30 20.43 -15.82 -1.73
CA ALA A 30 20.52 -14.46 -2.25
C ALA A 30 19.79 -13.45 -1.35
N LEU A 31 18.54 -13.76 -0.92
CA LEU A 31 17.79 -12.90 -0.01
C LEU A 31 18.54 -12.69 1.30
N LEU A 32 18.98 -13.78 1.94
CA LEU A 32 19.65 -13.74 3.24
C LEU A 32 20.99 -13.01 3.16
N ALA A 33 21.75 -13.17 2.08
CA ALA A 33 23.00 -12.43 1.88
C ALA A 33 22.75 -10.92 1.72
N VAL A 34 21.71 -10.53 0.99
CA VAL A 34 21.35 -9.12 0.80
C VAL A 34 20.80 -8.49 2.08
N MET A 35 20.09 -9.25 2.92
CA MET A 35 19.68 -8.79 4.26
C MET A 35 20.88 -8.41 5.13
N THR A 36 21.99 -9.16 5.02
CA THR A 36 23.25 -8.87 5.72
C THR A 36 23.97 -7.68 5.08
N ALA A 37 24.05 -7.64 3.75
CA ALA A 37 24.81 -6.62 3.03
C ALA A 37 24.16 -5.23 3.04
N VAL A 38 22.82 -5.16 3.03
CA VAL A 38 22.05 -3.91 2.93
C VAL A 38 21.32 -3.67 4.25
N ARG A 39 21.92 -2.84 5.10
CA ARG A 39 21.50 -2.65 6.50
C ARG A 39 20.06 -2.15 6.62
N GLU A 40 19.67 -1.18 5.80
CA GLU A 40 18.32 -0.60 5.78
C GLU A 40 17.27 -1.67 5.45
N PHE A 41 17.57 -2.53 4.48
CA PHE A 41 16.68 -3.61 4.03
C PHE A 41 16.58 -4.75 5.06
N GLY A 42 17.72 -5.25 5.56
CA GLY A 42 17.75 -6.28 6.60
C GLY A 42 17.00 -5.83 7.86
N ARG A 43 17.17 -4.57 8.27
CA ARG A 43 16.41 -3.97 9.37
C ARG A 43 14.92 -3.88 9.05
N ALA A 44 14.55 -3.49 7.84
CA ALA A 44 13.16 -3.32 7.49
C ALA A 44 12.37 -4.64 7.47
N LEU A 45 13.00 -5.75 7.08
CA LEU A 45 12.37 -7.07 7.13
C LEU A 45 12.28 -7.65 8.55
N THR A 46 13.22 -7.33 9.44
CA THR A 46 13.29 -7.95 10.78
C THR A 46 12.62 -7.12 11.87
N LYS A 47 12.62 -5.78 11.75
CA LYS A 47 12.01 -4.85 12.71
C LYS A 47 10.53 -5.16 13.01
N PRO A 48 9.65 -5.47 12.03
CA PRO A 48 8.25 -5.78 12.30
C PRO A 48 8.04 -6.97 13.23
N PHE A 49 9.05 -7.85 13.35
CA PHE A 49 9.02 -9.07 14.16
C PHE A 49 9.75 -8.93 15.50
N GLY A 50 10.09 -7.69 15.88
CA GLY A 50 10.67 -7.38 17.20
C GLY A 50 12.20 -7.43 17.26
N ALA A 51 12.88 -7.67 16.14
CA ALA A 51 14.34 -7.65 16.10
C ALA A 51 14.90 -6.26 16.48
N PRO A 52 16.03 -6.19 17.23
CA PRO A 52 16.65 -4.92 17.55
C PRO A 52 17.26 -4.26 16.31
N ALA A 53 17.53 -2.96 16.38
CA ALA A 53 18.32 -2.26 15.36
C ALA A 53 19.81 -2.59 15.51
N GLY A 54 20.20 -3.80 15.10
CA GLY A 54 21.52 -4.40 15.32
C GLY A 54 22.21 -4.90 14.05
N ASN A 55 23.33 -5.60 14.24
CA ASN A 55 24.02 -6.31 13.17
C ASN A 55 23.18 -7.52 12.74
N VAL A 56 22.99 -7.71 11.44
CA VAL A 56 22.24 -8.84 10.88
C VAL A 56 23.25 -9.87 10.38
N GLU A 57 23.11 -11.11 10.84
CA GLU A 57 23.89 -12.27 10.42
C GLU A 57 22.94 -13.31 9.88
N THR A 58 23.28 -13.95 8.76
CA THR A 58 22.43 -14.93 8.11
C THR A 58 23.19 -16.15 7.66
N TYR A 59 22.56 -17.31 7.83
CA TYR A 59 23.15 -18.63 7.55
C TYR A 59 22.16 -19.47 6.75
N ILE A 60 22.68 -20.44 6.00
CA ILE A 60 21.90 -21.37 5.17
C ILE A 60 22.07 -22.81 5.64
N GLU A 61 21.02 -23.62 5.47
CA GLU A 61 21.01 -25.08 5.68
C GLU A 61 21.59 -25.51 7.05
N VAL A 62 21.18 -24.83 8.12
CA VAL A 62 21.77 -25.01 9.46
C VAL A 62 21.28 -26.34 10.07
N PRO A 63 22.16 -27.31 10.40
CA PRO A 63 21.73 -28.59 10.91
C PRO A 63 21.25 -28.51 12.36
N PHE A 64 20.10 -29.11 12.66
CA PHE A 64 19.58 -29.33 14.01
C PHE A 64 19.19 -30.80 14.23
N VAL A 65 19.23 -31.24 15.48
CA VAL A 65 18.78 -32.57 15.89
C VAL A 65 17.55 -32.39 16.78
N LEU A 66 16.44 -33.03 16.40
CA LEU A 66 15.19 -33.07 17.16
C LEU A 66 14.83 -34.54 17.42
N GLY A 67 15.05 -35.00 18.64
CA GLY A 67 15.00 -36.44 18.96
C GLY A 67 16.03 -37.22 18.12
N GLU A 68 15.55 -38.12 17.27
CA GLU A 68 16.39 -38.91 16.35
C GLU A 68 16.48 -38.31 14.94
N LYS A 69 15.69 -37.27 14.63
CA LYS A 69 15.66 -36.65 13.30
C LYS A 69 16.72 -35.56 13.20
N LYS A 70 17.51 -35.56 12.13
CA LYS A 70 18.34 -34.43 11.72
C LYS A 70 17.56 -33.59 10.70
N LEU A 71 17.38 -32.31 10.99
CA LEU A 71 16.58 -31.37 10.21
C LEU A 71 17.44 -30.17 9.82
N PHE A 72 17.13 -29.60 8.66
CA PHE A 72 17.87 -28.48 8.08
C PHE A 72 16.84 -27.42 7.68
N PRO A 73 16.60 -26.38 8.50
CA PRO A 73 15.91 -25.18 8.05
C PRO A 73 16.69 -24.54 6.90
N ASP A 74 15.98 -23.96 5.94
CA ASP A 74 16.59 -23.33 4.77
C ASP A 74 17.55 -22.19 5.15
N GLY A 75 17.27 -21.51 6.26
CA GLY A 75 18.22 -20.57 6.83
C GLY A 75 17.99 -20.20 8.29
N LEU A 76 18.83 -19.30 8.77
CA LEU A 76 18.78 -18.71 10.10
C LEU A 76 19.14 -17.23 10.01
N VAL A 77 18.35 -16.37 10.64
CA VAL A 77 18.62 -14.94 10.77
C VAL A 77 18.88 -14.63 12.23
N ARG A 78 19.99 -13.94 12.52
CA ARG A 78 20.31 -13.43 13.85
C ARG A 78 20.53 -11.93 13.76
N VAL A 79 19.91 -11.20 14.68
CA VAL A 79 20.08 -9.75 14.80
C VAL A 79 20.56 -9.41 16.20
N SER A 80 21.77 -8.88 16.32
CA SER A 80 22.44 -8.62 17.60
C SER A 80 22.72 -7.13 17.83
N ARG A 81 22.40 -6.63 19.03
CA ARG A 81 22.72 -5.27 19.46
C ARG A 81 23.11 -5.25 20.94
N GLY A 82 24.41 -5.12 21.21
CA GLY A 82 24.93 -5.22 22.58
C GLY A 82 24.64 -6.60 23.15
N GLN A 83 23.95 -6.66 24.29
CA GLN A 83 23.57 -7.94 24.93
C GLN A 83 22.24 -8.51 24.42
N LYS A 84 21.49 -7.80 23.56
CA LYS A 84 20.22 -8.27 23.02
C LYS A 84 20.46 -8.98 21.68
N SER A 85 19.90 -10.17 21.53
CA SER A 85 19.84 -10.89 20.26
C SER A 85 18.40 -11.27 19.95
N TRP A 86 18.05 -11.28 18.67
CA TRP A 86 16.83 -11.88 18.14
C TRP A 86 17.23 -12.90 17.08
N THR A 87 16.76 -14.14 17.18
CA THR A 87 17.10 -15.23 16.27
C THR A 87 15.85 -15.90 15.72
N ALA A 88 15.82 -16.12 14.40
CA ALA A 88 14.74 -16.82 13.73
C ALA A 88 15.26 -17.91 12.80
N LEU A 89 14.62 -19.08 12.82
CA LEU A 89 14.75 -20.08 11.77
C LEU A 89 13.94 -19.65 10.55
N VAL A 90 14.45 -19.92 9.35
CA VAL A 90 13.82 -19.53 8.09
C VAL A 90 13.45 -20.77 7.29
N GLU A 91 12.22 -20.80 6.81
CA GLU A 91 11.72 -21.78 5.84
C GLU A 91 11.21 -21.06 4.60
N VAL A 92 11.59 -21.51 3.43
CA VAL A 92 11.32 -20.83 2.16
C VAL A 92 10.65 -21.78 1.17
N LYS A 93 9.64 -21.28 0.47
CA LYS A 93 9.02 -21.95 -0.68
C LYS A 93 8.97 -21.00 -1.87
N THR A 94 9.19 -21.54 -3.07
CA THR A 94 9.04 -20.79 -4.33
C THR A 94 8.06 -21.50 -5.27
N GLY A 95 7.62 -20.81 -6.31
CA GLY A 95 6.64 -21.33 -7.25
C GLY A 95 5.34 -21.72 -6.56
N SER A 96 4.81 -22.90 -6.90
CA SER A 96 3.56 -23.45 -6.36
C SER A 96 3.75 -24.34 -5.12
N ASN A 97 4.95 -24.39 -4.54
CA ASN A 97 5.20 -25.22 -3.36
C ASN A 97 4.56 -24.60 -2.11
N GLU A 98 3.90 -25.44 -1.32
CA GLU A 98 3.20 -25.02 -0.10
C GLU A 98 4.04 -25.27 1.16
N LEU A 99 3.80 -24.46 2.18
CA LEU A 99 4.37 -24.64 3.51
C LEU A 99 3.74 -25.86 4.21
N VAL A 100 4.59 -26.79 4.68
CA VAL A 100 4.13 -28.06 5.26
C VAL A 100 3.98 -27.94 6.79
N PRO A 101 2.79 -28.22 7.36
CA PRO A 101 2.56 -28.08 8.81
C PRO A 101 3.54 -28.85 9.69
N GLU A 102 3.82 -30.13 9.37
CA GLU A 102 4.74 -30.96 10.16
C GLU A 102 6.15 -30.34 10.18
N GLN A 103 6.63 -29.83 9.04
CA GLN A 103 7.93 -29.20 8.93
C GLN A 103 8.03 -27.95 9.81
N LEU A 104 7.01 -27.07 9.74
CA LEU A 104 6.94 -25.87 10.59
C LEU A 104 6.86 -26.20 12.08
N GLU A 105 6.08 -27.22 12.43
CA GLU A 105 5.94 -27.66 13.82
C GLU A 105 7.23 -28.26 14.39
N ASN A 106 8.04 -28.91 13.56
CA ASN A 106 9.38 -29.37 13.94
C ASN A 106 10.34 -28.19 14.15
N TYR A 107 10.31 -27.18 13.27
CA TYR A 107 11.15 -25.99 13.45
C TYR A 107 10.73 -25.14 14.67
N LEU A 108 9.44 -25.09 15.00
CA LEU A 108 8.98 -24.47 16.24
C LEU A 108 9.51 -25.20 17.48
N ASP A 109 9.57 -26.53 17.46
CA ASP A 109 10.17 -27.30 18.55
C ASP A 109 11.68 -27.05 18.65
N ILE A 110 12.41 -27.04 17.53
CA ILE A 110 13.84 -26.73 17.48
C ILE A 110 14.09 -25.32 18.03
N ALA A 111 13.37 -24.31 17.53
CA ALA A 111 13.51 -22.93 18.00
C ALA A 111 13.27 -22.83 19.51
N ARG A 112 12.30 -23.57 20.05
CA ARG A 112 12.02 -23.62 21.48
C ARG A 112 13.16 -24.26 22.28
N GLU A 113 13.75 -25.34 21.79
CA GLU A 113 14.87 -26.03 22.45
C GLU A 113 16.16 -25.20 22.42
N GLN A 114 16.40 -24.46 21.33
CA GLN A 114 17.56 -23.58 21.18
C GLN A 114 17.37 -22.20 21.82
N GLY A 115 16.16 -21.87 22.28
CA GLY A 115 15.84 -20.55 22.85
C GLY A 115 15.80 -19.43 21.80
N PHE A 116 15.48 -19.76 20.56
CA PHE A 116 15.26 -18.79 19.49
C PHE A 116 13.89 -18.13 19.59
N ASP A 117 13.78 -16.92 19.04
CA ASP A 117 12.60 -16.07 19.18
C ASP A 117 11.47 -16.46 18.23
N ALA A 118 11.81 -16.90 17.00
CA ALA A 118 10.81 -17.12 15.97
C ALA A 118 11.14 -18.20 14.94
N VAL A 119 10.10 -18.60 14.20
CA VAL A 119 10.18 -19.23 12.88
C VAL A 119 9.58 -18.25 11.87
N LEU A 120 10.34 -17.92 10.83
CA LEU A 120 9.94 -17.03 9.74
C LEU A 120 9.77 -17.84 8.45
N THR A 121 8.57 -17.86 7.91
CA THR A 121 8.30 -18.51 6.62
C THR A 121 8.28 -17.47 5.49
N ILE A 122 8.77 -17.86 4.31
CA ILE A 122 8.74 -17.04 3.10
C ILE A 122 8.17 -17.85 1.94
N SER A 123 7.03 -17.46 1.37
CA SER A 123 6.44 -18.17 0.23
C SER A 123 5.65 -17.25 -0.70
N ASN A 124 5.03 -17.78 -1.76
CA ASN A 124 4.10 -17.03 -2.60
C ASN A 124 2.69 -16.93 -2.00
N GLU A 125 2.45 -17.56 -0.84
CA GLU A 125 1.17 -17.44 -0.16
C GLU A 125 0.99 -16.02 0.37
N ILE A 126 -0.16 -15.41 0.10
CA ILE A 126 -0.49 -14.08 0.59
C ILE A 126 -1.67 -14.23 1.55
N PRO A 127 -1.42 -14.19 2.86
CA PRO A 127 -2.51 -14.15 3.83
C PRO A 127 -3.45 -12.99 3.54
N ALA A 128 -4.76 -13.27 3.55
CA ALA A 128 -5.80 -12.26 3.36
C ALA A 128 -5.67 -11.08 4.33
N ILE A 129 -5.24 -11.35 5.57
CA ILE A 129 -5.06 -10.35 6.62
C ILE A 129 -3.59 -10.32 7.08
N PRO A 130 -2.98 -9.12 7.18
CA PRO A 130 -1.62 -8.98 7.72
C PRO A 130 -1.47 -9.61 9.11
N GLY A 131 -0.34 -10.29 9.34
CA GLY A 131 -0.03 -10.93 10.62
C GLY A 131 -0.62 -12.33 10.81
N LEU A 132 -1.53 -12.78 9.94
CA LEU A 132 -1.93 -14.18 9.90
C LEU A 132 -0.90 -15.02 9.16
N HIS A 133 -0.68 -16.23 9.67
CA HIS A 133 0.12 -17.24 8.99
C HIS A 133 -0.77 -18.07 8.06
N PRO A 134 -0.36 -18.37 6.82
CA PRO A 134 -1.20 -19.11 5.87
C PRO A 134 -1.39 -20.59 6.29
N THR A 135 -0.36 -21.18 6.90
CA THR A 135 -0.40 -22.56 7.42
C THR A 135 -0.91 -22.59 8.86
N LYS A 136 -1.82 -23.53 9.15
CA LYS A 136 -2.27 -23.83 10.51
C LYS A 136 -1.30 -24.80 11.18
N VAL A 137 -0.95 -24.52 12.43
CA VAL A 137 -0.10 -25.36 13.29
C VAL A 137 -0.73 -25.48 14.68
N ASP A 138 -0.27 -26.41 15.50
CA ASP A 138 -0.67 -26.49 16.91
C ASP A 138 -0.30 -25.19 17.66
N LYS A 139 -1.33 -24.45 18.08
CA LYS A 139 -1.20 -23.20 18.85
C LYS A 139 -0.40 -23.34 20.14
N ARG A 140 -0.28 -24.55 20.71
CA ARG A 140 0.53 -24.81 21.91
C ARG A 140 2.02 -24.56 21.65
N LYS A 141 2.50 -24.83 20.43
CA LYS A 141 3.90 -24.60 20.01
C LYS A 141 4.24 -23.11 19.90
N LEU A 142 3.24 -22.26 19.70
CA LEU A 142 3.41 -20.80 19.56
C LEU A 142 3.52 -20.04 20.89
N ARG A 143 3.50 -20.73 22.04
CA ARG A 143 3.53 -20.08 23.37
C ARG A 143 4.85 -19.41 23.71
N LYS A 144 5.96 -19.96 23.22
CA LYS A 144 7.33 -19.48 23.51
C LYS A 144 8.05 -18.94 22.29
N VAL A 145 7.67 -19.38 21.10
CA VAL A 145 8.30 -19.05 19.83
C VAL A 145 7.23 -18.42 18.96
N ALA A 146 7.52 -17.26 18.38
CA ALA A 146 6.63 -16.62 17.43
C ALA A 146 6.71 -17.31 16.06
N MET A 147 5.61 -17.28 15.31
CA MET A 147 5.60 -17.75 13.93
C MET A 147 5.15 -16.59 13.03
N HIS A 148 5.98 -16.26 12.05
CA HIS A 148 5.77 -15.14 11.15
C HIS A 148 5.81 -15.61 9.71
N HIS A 149 5.14 -14.86 8.84
CA HIS A 149 5.11 -15.13 7.42
C HIS A 149 5.33 -13.85 6.62
N LEU A 150 6.23 -13.93 5.65
CA LEU A 150 6.41 -12.92 4.60
C LEU A 150 6.09 -13.56 3.25
N SER A 151 5.19 -12.94 2.48
CA SER A 151 5.12 -13.32 1.08
C SER A 151 6.35 -12.79 0.34
N TRP A 152 6.80 -13.45 -0.72
CA TRP A 152 7.84 -12.90 -1.59
C TRP A 152 7.45 -11.54 -2.17
N THR A 153 6.16 -11.28 -2.38
CA THR A 153 5.65 -9.96 -2.76
C THR A 153 5.90 -8.92 -1.67
N ASN A 154 5.80 -9.28 -0.38
CA ASN A 154 6.18 -8.38 0.72
C ASN A 154 7.68 -8.08 0.71
N VAL A 155 8.52 -9.09 0.52
CA VAL A 155 9.97 -8.94 0.43
C VAL A 155 10.36 -7.99 -0.70
N LEU A 156 9.82 -8.21 -1.90
CA LEU A 156 10.06 -7.34 -3.06
C LEU A 156 9.53 -5.92 -2.82
N THR A 157 8.35 -5.79 -2.21
CA THR A 157 7.77 -4.47 -1.88
C THR A 157 8.68 -3.70 -0.96
N GLU A 158 9.18 -4.34 0.09
CA GLU A 158 10.10 -3.68 1.01
C GLU A 158 11.42 -3.32 0.31
N ALA A 159 11.96 -4.19 -0.55
CA ALA A 159 13.18 -3.91 -1.30
C ALA A 159 13.03 -2.67 -2.21
N VAL A 160 11.95 -2.59 -3.00
CA VAL A 160 11.66 -1.44 -3.87
C VAL A 160 11.44 -0.18 -3.04
N MET A 161 10.70 -0.26 -1.93
CA MET A 161 10.45 0.88 -1.05
C MET A 161 11.76 1.45 -0.46
N GLN A 162 12.69 0.59 -0.06
CA GLN A 162 14.00 1.01 0.44
C GLN A 162 14.84 1.65 -0.66
N LYS A 163 14.93 1.01 -1.83
CA LYS A 163 15.79 1.47 -2.93
C LYS A 163 15.30 2.78 -3.56
N GLU A 164 14.01 2.87 -3.90
CA GLU A 164 13.49 3.95 -4.75
C GLU A 164 12.93 5.14 -3.96
N PHE A 165 12.42 4.93 -2.75
CA PHE A 165 11.65 5.96 -2.04
C PHE A 165 12.23 6.39 -0.69
N ARG A 166 12.75 5.45 0.12
CA ARG A 166 13.37 5.77 1.42
C ARG A 166 14.85 6.11 1.30
N GLY A 167 15.52 5.54 0.29
CA GLY A 167 16.92 5.76 -0.02
C GLY A 167 17.85 4.87 0.81
N ILE A 168 18.96 4.49 0.18
CA ILE A 168 20.08 3.77 0.80
C ILE A 168 21.30 4.66 0.69
N ALA A 169 21.99 4.91 1.81
CA ALA A 169 23.07 5.87 1.87
C ALA A 169 24.31 5.44 1.08
N ASP A 170 24.58 4.14 1.07
CA ASP A 170 25.71 3.52 0.39
C ASP A 170 25.30 3.12 -1.05
N PRO A 171 25.97 3.65 -2.10
CA PRO A 171 25.62 3.36 -3.48
C PRO A 171 25.84 1.90 -3.88
N ASP A 172 26.82 1.21 -3.28
CA ASP A 172 27.09 -0.20 -3.55
C ASP A 172 25.99 -1.07 -2.92
N GLN A 173 25.54 -0.74 -1.70
CA GLN A 173 24.39 -1.40 -1.09
C GLN A 173 23.10 -1.16 -1.88
N ALA A 174 22.90 0.05 -2.39
CA ALA A 174 21.76 0.37 -3.25
C ALA A 174 21.78 -0.44 -4.55
N TRP A 175 22.96 -0.61 -5.14
CA TRP A 175 23.16 -1.45 -6.33
C TRP A 175 22.89 -2.94 -6.04
N ILE A 176 23.42 -3.48 -4.93
CA ILE A 176 23.17 -4.86 -4.50
C ILE A 176 21.66 -5.12 -4.30
N LEU A 177 20.95 -4.19 -3.66
CA LEU A 177 19.50 -4.32 -3.50
C LEU A 177 18.78 -4.26 -4.85
N GLY A 178 19.25 -3.44 -5.79
CA GLY A 178 18.77 -3.39 -7.17
C GLY A 178 18.89 -4.72 -7.89
N GLU A 179 20.00 -5.44 -7.69
CA GLU A 179 20.18 -6.77 -8.27
C GLU A 179 19.26 -7.81 -7.65
N LEU A 180 18.97 -7.74 -6.35
CA LEU A 180 17.96 -8.59 -5.72
C LEU A 180 16.56 -8.32 -6.31
N ILE A 181 16.19 -7.04 -6.46
CA ILE A 181 14.91 -6.65 -7.07
C ILE A 181 14.80 -7.24 -8.48
N ARG A 182 15.82 -7.03 -9.31
CA ARG A 182 15.89 -7.58 -10.67
C ARG A 182 15.78 -9.10 -10.68
N TYR A 183 16.43 -9.78 -9.74
CA TYR A 183 16.33 -11.23 -9.59
C TYR A 183 14.89 -11.66 -9.24
N LEU A 184 14.28 -11.07 -8.21
CA LEU A 184 12.93 -11.42 -7.74
C LEU A 184 11.85 -11.14 -8.80
N GLU A 185 12.01 -10.07 -9.58
CA GLU A 185 11.09 -9.69 -10.67
C GLU A 185 11.15 -10.63 -11.88
N HIS A 186 12.26 -11.34 -12.05
CA HIS A 186 12.41 -12.25 -13.17
C HIS A 186 11.47 -13.46 -12.99
N PRO A 187 10.66 -13.87 -13.99
CA PRO A 187 9.71 -14.99 -13.84
C PRO A 187 10.35 -16.31 -13.37
N ARG A 188 11.61 -16.56 -13.75
CA ARG A 188 12.39 -17.73 -13.27
C ARG A 188 12.87 -17.63 -11.82
N SER A 189 12.50 -16.61 -11.06
CA SER A 189 12.75 -16.55 -9.62
C SER A 189 11.77 -17.41 -8.83
N GLY A 190 10.55 -17.57 -9.35
CA GLY A 190 9.45 -18.22 -8.64
C GLY A 190 8.91 -17.40 -7.46
N ALA A 191 9.20 -16.09 -7.35
CA ALA A 191 8.94 -15.26 -6.17
C ALA A 191 7.81 -14.19 -6.36
N LEU A 192 7.06 -14.19 -7.47
CA LEU A 192 6.16 -13.05 -7.80
C LEU A 192 4.77 -13.47 -8.28
N GLU A 193 4.37 -14.68 -7.95
CA GLU A 193 3.22 -15.33 -8.57
C GLU A 193 2.04 -15.40 -7.60
N PHE A 194 1.16 -14.39 -7.69
CA PHE A 194 -0.26 -14.61 -7.47
C PHE A 194 -0.89 -14.94 -8.82
N ASP A 195 -0.92 -16.22 -9.17
CA ASP A 195 -1.27 -16.69 -10.51
C ASP A 195 -2.58 -17.49 -10.57
N ASP A 196 -3.10 -17.95 -9.44
CA ASP A 196 -4.34 -18.72 -9.40
C ASP A 196 -5.29 -18.31 -8.26
N MET A 197 -6.59 -18.49 -8.51
CA MET A 197 -7.68 -18.26 -7.55
C MET A 197 -8.01 -19.52 -6.73
N GLY A 198 -7.20 -20.57 -6.85
CA GLY A 198 -7.42 -21.86 -6.21
C GLY A 198 -8.13 -22.87 -7.10
N GLU A 199 -8.07 -24.14 -6.72
CA GLU A 199 -8.66 -25.25 -7.50
C GLU A 199 -10.18 -25.15 -7.62
N ASN A 200 -10.83 -24.57 -6.62
CA ASN A 200 -12.29 -24.46 -6.55
C ASN A 200 -12.85 -23.27 -7.36
N TRP A 201 -12.00 -22.37 -7.88
CA TRP A 201 -12.42 -21.16 -8.59
C TRP A 201 -13.40 -21.42 -9.75
N VAL A 202 -13.06 -22.37 -10.62
CA VAL A 202 -13.87 -22.67 -11.81
C VAL A 202 -15.22 -23.27 -11.41
N ALA A 203 -15.23 -24.17 -10.43
CA ALA A 203 -16.45 -24.79 -9.92
C ALA A 203 -17.38 -23.74 -9.29
N THR A 204 -16.85 -22.87 -8.44
CA THR A 204 -17.60 -21.77 -7.81
C THR A 204 -18.21 -20.84 -8.85
N ARG A 205 -17.44 -20.42 -9.87
CA ARG A 205 -17.97 -19.57 -10.95
C ARG A 205 -19.09 -20.26 -11.74
N ASN A 206 -18.92 -21.53 -12.07
CA ASN A 206 -19.94 -22.28 -12.81
C ASN A 206 -21.23 -22.43 -11.98
N ALA A 207 -21.11 -22.65 -10.66
CA ALA A 207 -22.25 -22.69 -9.75
C ALA A 207 -22.97 -21.33 -9.65
N ILE A 208 -22.23 -20.22 -9.66
CA ILE A 208 -22.80 -18.87 -9.72
C ILE A 208 -23.57 -18.65 -11.01
N ALA A 209 -22.98 -19.02 -12.15
CA ALA A 209 -23.62 -18.91 -13.46
C ALA A 209 -24.90 -19.75 -13.56
N ALA A 210 -24.91 -20.92 -12.91
CA ALA A 210 -26.09 -21.79 -12.82
C ALA A 210 -27.11 -21.35 -11.75
N GLY A 211 -26.77 -20.38 -10.89
CA GLY A 211 -27.62 -19.96 -9.78
C GLY A 211 -27.74 -21.02 -8.66
N THR A 212 -26.76 -21.90 -8.52
CA THR A 212 -26.78 -23.03 -7.58
C THR A 212 -25.81 -22.89 -6.40
N LEU A 213 -24.95 -21.86 -6.41
CA LEU A 213 -23.98 -21.64 -5.35
C LEU A 213 -24.66 -21.45 -3.99
N ARG A 214 -24.17 -22.16 -2.97
CA ARG A 214 -24.56 -21.99 -1.56
C ARG A 214 -23.35 -21.56 -0.74
N SER A 215 -23.59 -20.82 0.34
CA SER A 215 -22.55 -20.43 1.29
C SER A 215 -21.86 -21.62 1.95
N THR A 216 -22.53 -22.78 2.01
CA THR A 216 -22.01 -24.03 2.58
C THR A 216 -21.22 -24.89 1.59
N ASP A 217 -21.14 -24.49 0.31
CA ASP A 217 -20.46 -25.29 -0.70
C ASP A 217 -18.95 -25.36 -0.39
N LYS A 218 -18.37 -26.54 -0.64
CA LYS A 218 -16.94 -26.75 -0.47
C LYS A 218 -16.18 -25.81 -1.42
N GLY A 219 -15.12 -25.18 -0.91
CA GLY A 219 -14.24 -24.31 -1.71
C GLY A 219 -14.65 -22.84 -1.80
N VAL A 220 -15.88 -22.46 -1.40
CA VAL A 220 -16.29 -21.03 -1.43
C VAL A 220 -15.45 -20.18 -0.49
N SER A 221 -15.12 -20.72 0.69
CA SER A 221 -14.20 -20.08 1.63
C SER A 221 -12.79 -19.87 1.06
N GLU A 222 -12.30 -20.83 0.27
CA GLU A 222 -11.00 -20.71 -0.40
C GLU A 222 -11.03 -19.56 -1.41
N VAL A 223 -12.05 -19.50 -2.28
CA VAL A 223 -12.22 -18.43 -3.26
C VAL A 223 -12.32 -17.05 -2.59
N ALA A 224 -13.07 -16.95 -1.49
CA ALA A 224 -13.17 -15.72 -0.71
C ALA A 224 -11.80 -15.29 -0.15
N ASN A 225 -11.04 -16.21 0.46
CA ASN A 225 -9.70 -15.91 0.97
C ASN A 225 -8.71 -15.55 -0.14
N ARG A 226 -8.78 -16.22 -1.30
CA ARG A 226 -7.97 -15.91 -2.48
C ARG A 226 -8.30 -14.54 -3.06
N PHE A 227 -9.56 -14.10 -3.00
CA PHE A 227 -9.92 -12.75 -3.41
C PHE A 227 -9.32 -11.67 -2.49
N ASP A 228 -9.38 -11.84 -1.17
CA ASP A 228 -8.72 -10.90 -0.26
C ASP A 228 -7.19 -10.93 -0.42
N ALA A 229 -6.60 -12.11 -0.68
CA ALA A 229 -5.19 -12.24 -1.03
C ALA A 229 -4.85 -11.48 -2.32
N LEU A 230 -5.73 -11.52 -3.33
CA LEU A 230 -5.59 -10.74 -4.57
C LEU A 230 -5.67 -9.22 -4.31
N LEU A 231 -6.59 -8.76 -3.45
CA LEU A 231 -6.65 -7.34 -3.06
C LEU A 231 -5.40 -6.90 -2.31
N ARG A 232 -4.85 -7.75 -1.44
CA ARG A 232 -3.58 -7.48 -0.77
C ARG A 232 -2.41 -7.46 -1.77
N PHE A 233 -2.39 -8.37 -2.73
CA PHE A 233 -1.41 -8.36 -3.81
C PHE A 233 -1.49 -7.09 -4.66
N ALA A 234 -2.70 -6.66 -5.04
CA ALA A 234 -2.95 -5.41 -5.75
C ALA A 234 -2.48 -4.20 -4.94
N SER A 235 -2.77 -4.18 -3.62
CA SER A 235 -2.34 -3.11 -2.71
C SER A 235 -0.81 -3.02 -2.64
N LEU A 236 -0.11 -4.15 -2.48
CA LEU A 236 1.36 -4.18 -2.46
C LEU A 236 1.96 -3.71 -3.78
N ARG A 237 1.37 -4.14 -4.92
CA ARG A 237 1.80 -3.72 -6.25
C ARG A 237 1.63 -2.22 -6.45
N LEU A 238 0.46 -1.68 -6.12
CA LEU A 238 0.20 -0.25 -6.24
C LEU A 238 1.09 0.55 -5.28
N GLY A 239 1.27 0.09 -4.04
CA GLY A 239 2.17 0.72 -3.07
C GLY A 239 3.61 0.84 -3.56
N ARG A 240 4.14 -0.20 -4.23
CA ARG A 240 5.47 -0.15 -4.88
C ARG A 240 5.56 0.90 -5.98
N GLN A 241 4.50 1.07 -6.77
CA GLN A 241 4.49 2.06 -7.86
C GLN A 241 4.37 3.49 -7.31
N LEU A 242 3.64 3.68 -6.21
CA LEU A 242 3.37 4.99 -5.62
C LEU A 242 4.40 5.43 -4.58
N GLY A 243 5.21 4.51 -4.06
CA GLY A 243 6.15 4.82 -2.98
C GLY A 243 5.50 5.09 -1.63
N THR A 244 4.29 4.57 -1.41
CA THR A 244 3.53 4.77 -0.18
C THR A 244 2.86 3.48 0.28
N GLU A 245 2.44 3.44 1.55
CA GLU A 245 1.79 2.27 2.13
C GLU A 245 0.32 2.20 1.69
N VAL A 246 0.03 1.27 0.77
CA VAL A 246 -1.32 0.98 0.29
C VAL A 246 -1.80 -0.33 0.93
N THR A 247 -3.01 -0.33 1.50
CA THR A 247 -3.52 -1.46 2.29
C THR A 247 -4.97 -1.79 1.97
N PRO A 248 -5.39 -3.07 2.03
CA PRO A 248 -6.80 -3.43 2.05
C PRO A 248 -7.50 -2.84 3.27
N VAL A 249 -8.73 -2.38 3.09
CA VAL A 249 -9.57 -1.84 4.16
C VAL A 249 -10.26 -2.99 4.86
N LEU A 250 -10.01 -3.12 6.16
CA LEU A 250 -10.69 -4.04 7.06
C LEU A 250 -11.17 -3.27 8.28
N SER A 251 -12.36 -3.59 8.77
CA SER A 251 -12.84 -3.04 10.03
C SER A 251 -12.01 -3.55 11.22
N ARG A 252 -12.02 -2.82 12.33
CA ARG A 252 -11.36 -3.26 13.57
C ARG A 252 -11.85 -4.63 14.04
N LYS A 253 -13.13 -4.95 13.80
CA LYS A 253 -13.72 -6.25 14.15
C LYS A 253 -13.17 -7.36 13.27
N GLU A 254 -13.07 -7.14 11.96
CA GLU A 254 -12.50 -8.12 11.02
C GLU A 254 -11.01 -8.36 11.26
N LEU A 255 -10.25 -7.34 11.66
CA LEU A 255 -8.84 -7.51 12.06
C LEU A 255 -8.69 -8.37 13.32
N ALA A 256 -9.59 -8.20 14.29
CA ALA A 256 -9.59 -9.02 15.51
C ALA A 256 -10.10 -10.46 15.25
N GLU A 257 -11.09 -10.59 14.36
CA GLU A 257 -11.75 -11.85 14.02
C GLU A 257 -11.81 -12.04 12.49
N PRO A 258 -10.70 -12.51 11.87
CA PRO A 258 -10.58 -12.70 10.43
C PRO A 258 -11.71 -13.50 9.77
N ALA A 259 -12.26 -14.48 10.49
CA ALA A 259 -13.33 -15.33 10.00
C ALA A 259 -14.60 -14.55 9.65
N LEU A 260 -14.84 -13.40 10.30
CA LEU A 260 -15.99 -12.53 9.99
C LEU A 260 -15.90 -11.96 8.58
N ARG A 261 -14.69 -11.55 8.15
CA ARG A 261 -14.44 -11.04 6.80
C ARG A 261 -14.68 -12.12 5.75
N THR A 262 -14.12 -13.31 5.97
CA THR A 262 -14.30 -14.45 5.07
C THR A 262 -15.78 -14.84 4.98
N GLN A 263 -16.50 -14.91 6.11
CA GLN A 263 -17.91 -15.25 6.13
C GLN A 263 -18.75 -14.20 5.38
N TRP A 264 -18.49 -12.91 5.61
CA TRP A 264 -19.17 -11.83 4.89
C TRP A 264 -18.99 -11.93 3.38
N LEU A 265 -17.78 -12.26 2.90
CA LEU A 265 -17.51 -12.47 1.48
C LEU A 265 -18.24 -13.69 0.92
N ILE A 266 -18.29 -14.79 1.67
CA ILE A 266 -19.03 -16.01 1.29
C ILE A 266 -20.52 -15.68 1.12
N ASP A 267 -21.10 -14.97 2.08
CA ASP A 267 -22.51 -14.60 2.08
C ASP A 267 -22.82 -13.66 0.90
N HIS A 268 -21.99 -12.62 0.69
CA HIS A 268 -22.13 -11.71 -0.45
C HIS A 268 -21.96 -12.43 -1.80
N LEU A 269 -21.07 -13.40 -1.89
CA LEU A 269 -20.88 -14.17 -3.10
C LEU A 269 -22.07 -15.09 -3.39
N ALA A 270 -22.65 -15.71 -2.36
CA ALA A 270 -23.83 -16.56 -2.50
C ALA A 270 -25.10 -15.75 -2.82
N GLU A 271 -25.31 -14.62 -2.15
CA GLU A 271 -26.52 -13.80 -2.30
C GLU A 271 -26.50 -12.91 -3.54
N HIS A 272 -25.36 -12.27 -3.80
CA HIS A 272 -25.25 -11.23 -4.83
C HIS A 272 -24.37 -11.64 -6.01
N ALA A 273 -23.71 -12.79 -5.97
CA ALA A 273 -22.71 -13.20 -6.97
C ALA A 273 -21.53 -12.22 -7.08
N THR A 274 -21.22 -11.49 -6.00
CA THR A 274 -20.17 -10.47 -5.99
C THR A 274 -19.08 -10.76 -4.97
N LEU A 275 -17.83 -10.50 -5.35
CA LEU A 275 -16.69 -10.37 -4.44
C LEU A 275 -16.33 -8.88 -4.36
N THR A 276 -16.33 -8.31 -3.15
CA THR A 276 -16.07 -6.88 -2.94
C THR A 276 -15.06 -6.64 -1.84
N GLY A 277 -14.17 -5.68 -2.04
CA GLY A 277 -13.32 -5.12 -1.00
C GLY A 277 -12.84 -3.72 -1.37
N ALA A 278 -12.19 -3.04 -0.44
CA ALA A 278 -11.70 -1.69 -0.64
C ALA A 278 -10.20 -1.60 -0.34
N ILE A 279 -9.53 -0.67 -1.01
CA ILE A 279 -8.10 -0.39 -0.89
C ILE A 279 -7.95 1.05 -0.42
N ARG A 280 -7.24 1.22 0.68
CA ARG A 280 -6.85 2.52 1.21
C ARG A 280 -5.54 2.94 0.58
N ILE A 281 -5.59 4.11 -0.05
CA ILE A 281 -4.42 4.78 -0.63
C ILE A 281 -4.26 6.09 0.17
N PRO A 282 -3.08 6.37 0.73
CA PRO A 282 -2.83 7.62 1.44
C PRO A 282 -3.08 8.83 0.55
N ASP A 283 -3.57 9.92 1.16
CA ASP A 283 -3.74 11.23 0.54
C ASP A 283 -4.70 11.29 -0.68
N THR A 284 -5.54 10.27 -0.88
CA THR A 284 -6.61 10.28 -1.88
C THR A 284 -7.95 10.77 -1.30
N VAL A 285 -8.88 11.14 -2.18
CA VAL A 285 -10.22 11.64 -1.80
C VAL A 285 -11.11 10.62 -1.09
N GLY A 286 -10.80 9.33 -1.22
CA GLY A 286 -11.56 8.22 -0.70
C GLY A 286 -10.87 6.89 -0.98
N GLU A 287 -11.50 5.81 -0.52
CA GLU A 287 -11.03 4.44 -0.72
C GLU A 287 -11.39 3.95 -2.13
N LEU A 288 -10.47 3.20 -2.75
CA LEU A 288 -10.72 2.52 -4.03
C LEU A 288 -11.48 1.24 -3.73
N VAL A 289 -12.76 1.18 -4.07
CA VAL A 289 -13.59 -0.01 -3.90
C VAL A 289 -13.56 -0.85 -5.17
N VAL A 290 -13.24 -2.14 -5.05
CA VAL A 290 -13.21 -3.12 -6.13
C VAL A 290 -14.35 -4.12 -5.91
N THR A 291 -15.22 -4.25 -6.91
CA THR A 291 -16.30 -5.24 -6.94
C THR A 291 -16.17 -6.10 -8.20
N ALA A 292 -15.93 -7.39 -8.03
CA ALA A 292 -16.08 -8.37 -9.10
C ALA A 292 -17.51 -8.94 -9.04
N ASP A 293 -18.31 -8.65 -10.06
CA ASP A 293 -19.63 -9.25 -10.27
C ASP A 293 -19.48 -10.43 -11.23
N LEU A 294 -19.54 -11.63 -10.67
CA LEU A 294 -19.30 -12.87 -11.39
C LEU A 294 -20.50 -13.25 -12.28
N ARG A 295 -21.69 -12.75 -11.97
CA ARG A 295 -22.90 -13.00 -12.78
C ARG A 295 -22.93 -12.06 -13.98
N ALA A 296 -22.63 -10.78 -13.79
CA ALA A 296 -22.54 -9.79 -14.87
C ALA A 296 -21.26 -9.95 -15.70
N GLY A 297 -20.25 -10.66 -15.19
CA GLY A 297 -18.97 -10.79 -15.87
C GLY A 297 -18.21 -9.47 -15.91
N ARG A 298 -18.28 -8.67 -14.84
CA ARG A 298 -17.70 -7.33 -14.78
C ARG A 298 -16.91 -7.08 -13.50
N ILE A 299 -15.85 -6.28 -13.62
CA ILE A 299 -15.13 -5.71 -12.49
C ILE A 299 -15.47 -4.23 -12.46
N THR A 300 -15.92 -3.74 -11.31
CA THR A 300 -16.23 -2.32 -11.11
C THR A 300 -15.29 -1.77 -10.05
N CYS A 301 -14.52 -0.75 -10.41
CA CYS A 301 -13.77 0.07 -9.47
C CYS A 301 -14.54 1.37 -9.24
N HIS A 302 -14.68 1.81 -8.00
CA HIS A 302 -15.27 3.10 -7.71
C HIS A 302 -14.60 3.81 -6.53
N VAL A 303 -14.83 5.11 -6.46
CA VAL A 303 -14.47 5.97 -5.32
C VAL A 303 -15.63 6.92 -5.04
N ASP A 304 -15.88 7.17 -3.75
CA ASP A 304 -16.86 8.14 -3.30
C ASP A 304 -16.13 9.46 -2.94
N VAL A 305 -16.65 10.58 -3.43
CA VAL A 305 -16.07 11.91 -3.32
C VAL A 305 -17.08 12.86 -2.71
N ASP A 306 -16.73 13.52 -1.62
CA ASP A 306 -17.59 14.54 -1.02
C ASP A 306 -17.78 15.73 -1.98
N ALA A 307 -19.04 16.13 -2.15
CA ALA A 307 -19.39 17.29 -2.95
C ALA A 307 -18.97 18.59 -2.25
N PRO A 308 -18.64 19.66 -2.99
CA PRO A 308 -18.43 20.98 -2.42
C PRO A 308 -19.60 21.40 -1.53
N ARG A 309 -19.31 22.02 -0.38
CA ARG A 309 -20.34 22.48 0.56
C ARG A 309 -20.98 23.81 0.15
N GLU A 310 -20.44 24.45 -0.88
CA GLU A 310 -20.87 25.76 -1.37
C GLU A 310 -21.23 25.71 -2.86
N GLY A 311 -22.07 26.67 -3.27
CA GLY A 311 -22.51 26.80 -4.66
C GLY A 311 -23.76 25.98 -5.00
N ARG A 312 -24.31 26.25 -6.20
CA ARG A 312 -25.49 25.57 -6.75
C ARG A 312 -25.16 24.11 -7.07
N GLN A 313 -26.17 23.23 -7.12
CA GLN A 313 -25.96 21.79 -7.39
C GLN A 313 -25.20 21.54 -8.71
N THR A 314 -25.56 22.25 -9.78
CA THR A 314 -24.84 22.18 -11.07
C THR A 314 -23.39 22.68 -10.97
N THR A 315 -23.08 23.60 -10.05
CA THR A 315 -21.70 24.04 -9.80
C THR A 315 -20.88 22.93 -9.13
N ARG A 316 -21.50 22.16 -8.23
CA ARG A 316 -20.89 20.99 -7.57
C ARG A 316 -20.58 19.89 -8.59
N VAL A 317 -21.51 19.61 -9.50
CA VAL A 317 -21.28 18.65 -10.61
C VAL A 317 -20.13 19.13 -11.50
N ASN A 318 -20.18 20.40 -11.93
CA ASN A 318 -19.11 20.99 -12.75
C ASN A 318 -17.73 20.97 -12.06
N TRP A 319 -17.68 21.09 -10.72
CA TRP A 319 -16.43 20.95 -9.98
C TRP A 319 -15.81 19.55 -10.13
N LEU A 320 -16.62 18.49 -10.09
CA LEU A 320 -16.16 17.13 -10.33
C LEU A 320 -15.73 16.93 -11.79
N VAL A 321 -16.58 17.34 -12.75
CA VAL A 321 -16.33 17.17 -14.19
C VAL A 321 -15.00 17.81 -14.63
N ARG A 322 -14.64 18.98 -14.08
CA ARG A 322 -13.36 19.64 -14.39
C ARG A 322 -12.13 18.82 -13.99
N GLN A 323 -12.23 18.03 -12.91
CA GLN A 323 -11.15 17.14 -12.46
C GLN A 323 -11.05 15.90 -13.33
N LEU A 324 -12.18 15.47 -13.90
CA LEU A 324 -12.29 14.31 -14.78
C LEU A 324 -12.13 14.65 -16.27
N LYS A 325 -11.51 15.77 -16.64
CA LYS A 325 -11.43 16.24 -18.04
C LYS A 325 -10.80 15.23 -19.02
N ASN A 326 -9.82 14.45 -18.55
CA ASN A 326 -9.09 13.47 -19.36
C ASN A 326 -9.52 12.03 -19.06
N ALA A 327 -10.47 11.83 -18.15
CA ALA A 327 -10.91 10.52 -17.75
C ALA A 327 -11.79 9.86 -18.84
N PRO A 328 -11.92 8.52 -18.84
CA PRO A 328 -12.73 7.79 -19.80
C PRO A 328 -14.18 8.27 -19.85
N ALA A 329 -14.74 8.39 -21.05
CA ALA A 329 -16.09 8.92 -21.26
C ALA A 329 -17.20 7.97 -20.75
N ASP A 330 -16.86 6.69 -20.59
CA ASP A 330 -17.73 5.61 -20.11
C ASP A 330 -17.72 5.46 -18.58
N LEU A 331 -17.05 6.35 -17.84
CA LEU A 331 -17.20 6.43 -16.40
C LEU A 331 -18.65 6.73 -16.03
N ARG A 332 -19.19 6.00 -15.06
CA ARG A 332 -20.48 6.28 -14.45
C ARG A 332 -20.31 7.25 -13.29
N ILE A 333 -21.07 8.33 -13.28
CA ILE A 333 -21.15 9.29 -12.19
C ILE A 333 -22.51 9.16 -11.53
N GLU A 334 -22.54 8.89 -10.23
CA GLU A 334 -23.76 8.87 -9.42
C GLU A 334 -23.73 10.01 -8.40
N ALA A 335 -24.83 10.73 -8.25
CA ALA A 335 -24.95 11.88 -7.37
C ALA A 335 -25.95 11.60 -6.23
N PHE A 336 -25.45 11.60 -5.00
CA PHE A 336 -26.25 11.31 -3.81
C PHE A 336 -26.63 12.61 -3.09
N VAL A 337 -27.92 12.77 -2.79
CA VAL A 337 -28.44 13.92 -2.04
C VAL A 337 -28.31 13.72 -0.53
N LEU A 338 -28.10 14.82 0.18
CA LEU A 338 -28.07 14.88 1.64
C LEU A 338 -29.41 14.41 2.21
N HIS A 339 -29.37 13.50 3.19
CA HIS A 339 -30.54 12.83 3.77
C HIS A 339 -31.41 12.05 2.76
N GLY A 340 -30.92 11.81 1.55
CA GLY A 340 -31.56 10.93 0.58
C GLY A 340 -31.49 9.47 0.99
N ARG A 341 -32.52 8.70 0.63
CA ARG A 341 -32.52 7.24 0.69
C ARG A 341 -32.61 6.71 -0.74
N GLY A 342 -31.82 5.69 -1.06
CA GLY A 342 -31.87 5.00 -2.36
C GLY A 342 -30.82 5.49 -3.36
N ALA A 343 -31.01 5.08 -4.61
CA ALA A 343 -30.11 5.38 -5.72
C ALA A 343 -30.11 6.88 -6.06
N GLY A 344 -28.92 7.43 -6.28
CA GLY A 344 -28.76 8.79 -6.78
C GLY A 344 -29.08 8.92 -8.27
N ALA A 345 -29.15 10.15 -8.77
CA ALA A 345 -29.15 10.38 -10.22
C ALA A 345 -27.81 9.87 -10.78
N ALA A 346 -27.83 9.10 -11.86
CA ALA A 346 -26.66 8.43 -12.40
C ALA A 346 -26.62 8.54 -13.92
N GLU A 347 -25.47 8.92 -14.47
CA GLU A 347 -25.24 9.04 -15.91
C GLU A 347 -23.78 8.78 -16.29
N LEU A 348 -23.52 8.57 -17.58
CA LEU A 348 -22.15 8.45 -18.09
C LEU A 348 -21.47 9.82 -18.15
N LEU A 349 -20.16 9.85 -17.93
CA LEU A 349 -19.36 11.08 -17.91
C LEU A 349 -19.44 11.84 -19.24
N ALA A 350 -19.59 11.13 -20.37
CA ALA A 350 -19.88 11.74 -21.66
C ALA A 350 -21.10 12.66 -21.59
N THR A 351 -22.25 12.12 -21.16
CA THR A 351 -23.51 12.86 -21.01
C THR A 351 -23.38 14.00 -20.00
N VAL A 352 -22.72 13.75 -18.86
CA VAL A 352 -22.57 14.74 -17.79
C VAL A 352 -21.66 15.91 -18.19
N ARG A 353 -20.70 15.69 -19.10
CA ARG A 353 -19.88 16.77 -19.68
C ARG A 353 -20.69 17.70 -20.57
N ASP A 354 -21.61 17.12 -21.35
CA ASP A 354 -22.47 17.89 -22.27
C ASP A 354 -23.57 18.62 -21.50
N ASP A 355 -24.21 17.96 -20.54
CA ASP A 355 -25.23 18.53 -19.66
C ASP A 355 -25.03 18.10 -18.20
N PRO A 356 -24.36 18.91 -17.36
CA PRO A 356 -24.21 18.65 -15.93
C PRO A 356 -25.53 18.62 -15.15
N GLY A 357 -26.62 19.14 -15.72
CA GLY A 357 -27.94 19.20 -15.11
C GLY A 357 -28.59 17.83 -14.92
N VAL A 358 -28.21 16.83 -15.72
CA VAL A 358 -28.78 15.46 -15.66
C VAL A 358 -28.58 14.77 -14.30
N LEU A 359 -27.56 15.18 -13.55
CA LEU A 359 -27.29 14.65 -12.19
C LEU A 359 -28.04 15.41 -11.08
N VAL A 360 -28.78 16.46 -11.42
CA VAL A 360 -29.55 17.28 -10.47
C VAL A 360 -31.03 16.95 -10.61
N ALA A 361 -31.47 15.86 -9.98
CA ALA A 361 -32.88 15.46 -10.01
C ALA A 361 -33.81 16.48 -9.33
N ASP A 362 -33.35 17.12 -8.25
CA ASP A 362 -34.08 18.15 -7.50
C ASP A 362 -33.10 19.27 -7.10
N PRO A 363 -33.20 20.48 -7.71
CA PRO A 363 -32.31 21.60 -7.40
C PRO A 363 -32.38 22.09 -5.95
N ALA A 364 -33.46 21.80 -5.23
CA ALA A 364 -33.64 22.18 -3.83
C ALA A 364 -32.92 21.24 -2.85
N LYS A 365 -32.48 20.07 -3.30
CA LYS A 365 -31.76 19.10 -2.48
C LYS A 365 -30.25 19.20 -2.69
N ASP A 366 -29.53 19.33 -1.58
CA ASP A 366 -28.09 19.41 -1.61
C ASP A 366 -27.44 18.08 -1.99
N LEU A 367 -26.59 18.10 -3.02
CA LEU A 367 -25.71 16.99 -3.34
C LEU A 367 -24.64 16.88 -2.25
N ARG A 368 -24.51 15.69 -1.67
CA ARG A 368 -23.57 15.36 -0.58
C ARG A 368 -22.32 14.67 -1.09
N THR A 369 -22.49 13.67 -1.94
CA THR A 369 -21.41 12.78 -2.35
C THR A 369 -21.62 12.39 -3.81
N PHE A 370 -20.53 12.27 -4.56
CA PHE A 370 -20.49 11.69 -5.88
C PHE A 370 -19.80 10.34 -5.84
N ARG A 371 -20.33 9.34 -6.53
CA ARG A 371 -19.60 8.11 -6.83
C ARG A 371 -19.12 8.16 -8.25
N VAL A 372 -17.81 8.00 -8.43
CA VAL A 372 -17.19 7.83 -9.75
C VAL A 372 -16.86 6.36 -9.90
N ALA A 373 -17.45 5.70 -10.88
CA ALA A 373 -17.29 4.26 -11.09
C ALA A 373 -16.86 3.95 -12.52
N GLN A 374 -15.89 3.07 -12.68
CA GLN A 374 -15.53 2.45 -13.94
C GLN A 374 -15.87 0.98 -13.87
N SER A 375 -16.56 0.47 -14.89
CA SER A 375 -16.82 -0.95 -15.01
C SER A 375 -16.07 -1.49 -16.21
N LEU A 376 -15.40 -2.62 -16.08
CA LEU A 376 -14.59 -3.26 -17.12
C LEU A 376 -14.99 -4.74 -17.26
N PRO A 377 -14.81 -5.36 -18.45
CA PRO A 377 -15.06 -6.79 -18.61
C PRO A 377 -14.18 -7.62 -17.67
N MET A 378 -14.78 -8.62 -17.02
CA MET A 378 -14.05 -9.58 -16.21
C MET A 378 -13.37 -10.61 -17.11
N GLY A 379 -12.12 -10.96 -16.79
CA GLY A 379 -11.43 -12.07 -17.46
C GLY A 379 -12.02 -13.43 -17.06
N GLY A 380 -12.30 -14.27 -18.07
CA GLY A 380 -12.88 -15.61 -17.87
C GLY A 380 -11.88 -16.76 -17.79
N LYS A 381 -10.59 -16.53 -18.06
CA LYS A 381 -9.57 -17.58 -18.00
C LYS A 381 -9.07 -17.78 -16.57
N ARG A 382 -8.75 -19.04 -16.21
CA ARG A 382 -7.98 -19.38 -15.00
C ARG A 382 -6.51 -19.03 -15.23
N GLY A 383 -5.76 -18.74 -14.17
CA GLY A 383 -4.34 -18.48 -14.26
C GLY A 383 -3.99 -16.99 -14.49
N ARG A 384 -2.75 -16.75 -14.92
CA ARG A 384 -2.27 -15.47 -15.49
C ARG A 384 -2.40 -15.45 -17.01
N GLY A 385 -2.34 -14.26 -17.59
CA GLY A 385 -2.33 -14.01 -19.02
C GLY A 385 -3.58 -13.29 -19.54
N ARG A 386 -3.48 -12.76 -20.75
CA ARG A 386 -4.54 -11.95 -21.38
C ARG A 386 -5.91 -12.64 -21.31
N GLY A 387 -6.84 -11.97 -20.61
CA GLY A 387 -8.21 -12.41 -20.40
C GLY A 387 -8.42 -13.26 -19.15
N SER A 388 -7.45 -13.32 -18.23
CA SER A 388 -7.64 -13.94 -16.90
C SER A 388 -8.28 -13.00 -15.90
N PHE A 389 -8.93 -13.59 -14.88
CA PHE A 389 -9.58 -12.85 -13.81
C PHE A 389 -8.60 -11.96 -13.02
N ILE A 390 -7.47 -12.54 -12.62
CA ILE A 390 -6.44 -11.86 -11.83
C ILE A 390 -5.90 -10.65 -12.57
N ASP A 391 -5.49 -10.82 -13.83
CA ASP A 391 -4.94 -9.71 -14.61
C ASP A 391 -5.98 -8.63 -14.89
N ALA A 392 -7.24 -9.01 -15.06
CA ALA A 392 -8.33 -8.05 -15.24
C ALA A 392 -8.57 -7.20 -13.97
N VAL A 393 -8.50 -7.79 -12.77
CA VAL A 393 -8.61 -7.04 -11.50
C VAL A 393 -7.42 -6.10 -11.33
N LEU A 394 -6.21 -6.58 -11.57
CA LEU A 394 -5.00 -5.77 -11.44
C LEU A 394 -4.99 -4.60 -12.44
N ALA A 395 -5.37 -4.86 -13.70
CA ALA A 395 -5.48 -3.82 -14.72
C ALA A 395 -6.58 -2.80 -14.38
N ALA A 396 -7.72 -3.25 -13.82
CA ALA A 396 -8.79 -2.36 -13.40
C ALA A 396 -8.35 -1.43 -12.26
N VAL A 397 -7.64 -1.96 -11.26
CA VAL A 397 -7.08 -1.15 -10.15
C VAL A 397 -6.07 -0.14 -10.66
N ASP A 398 -5.09 -0.57 -11.46
CA ASP A 398 -4.04 0.30 -11.99
C ASP A 398 -4.62 1.40 -12.89
N ALA A 399 -5.52 1.04 -13.82
CA ALA A 399 -6.17 1.99 -14.72
C ALA A 399 -7.07 2.98 -13.97
N PHE A 400 -7.90 2.50 -13.04
CA PHE A 400 -8.79 3.38 -12.28
C PHE A 400 -8.01 4.34 -11.38
N TYR A 401 -6.91 3.90 -10.78
CA TYR A 401 -6.03 4.80 -10.05
C TYR A 401 -5.42 5.87 -10.97
N GLY A 402 -4.79 5.44 -12.07
CA GLY A 402 -4.04 6.31 -12.98
C GLY A 402 -4.92 7.25 -13.81
N GLU A 403 -6.13 6.86 -14.18
CA GLU A 403 -7.00 7.67 -15.04
C GLU A 403 -8.05 8.46 -14.26
N VAL A 404 -8.29 8.10 -12.99
CA VAL A 404 -9.37 8.69 -12.18
C VAL A 404 -8.84 9.20 -10.83
N ILE A 405 -8.46 8.30 -9.92
CA ILE A 405 -8.21 8.67 -8.51
C ILE A 405 -7.09 9.71 -8.37
N GLN A 406 -5.97 9.55 -9.09
CA GLN A 406 -4.83 10.46 -8.97
C GLN A 406 -5.14 11.90 -9.42
N HIS A 407 -6.25 12.12 -10.12
CA HIS A 407 -6.68 13.43 -10.61
C HIS A 407 -7.75 14.10 -9.73
N LEU A 408 -8.32 13.36 -8.77
CA LEU A 408 -9.33 13.87 -7.86
C LEU A 408 -8.69 14.57 -6.66
N LYS A 409 -9.25 15.70 -6.27
CA LYS A 409 -8.85 16.47 -5.09
C LYS A 409 -10.06 16.66 -4.18
N ALA A 410 -9.83 16.56 -2.88
CA ALA A 410 -10.87 16.82 -1.89
C ALA A 410 -11.24 18.31 -1.95
N TRP A 411 -12.52 18.62 -1.84
CA TRP A 411 -12.94 20.01 -1.75
C TRP A 411 -12.46 20.63 -0.43
N SER A 412 -11.95 21.85 -0.51
CA SER A 412 -11.59 22.68 0.64
C SER A 412 -12.26 24.05 0.53
N ALA A 413 -12.66 24.61 1.66
CA ALA A 413 -13.24 25.95 1.71
C ALA A 413 -12.19 27.01 1.33
N ALA A 414 -12.64 28.09 0.70
CA ALA A 414 -11.75 29.21 0.41
C ALA A 414 -11.26 29.86 1.71
N PRO A 415 -9.96 30.23 1.81
CA PRO A 415 -9.47 30.97 2.97
C PRO A 415 -10.27 32.26 3.21
N PRO A 416 -10.59 32.61 4.47
CA PRO A 416 -11.24 33.88 4.79
C PRO A 416 -10.44 35.05 4.22
N ARG A 417 -11.11 35.97 3.52
CA ARG A 417 -10.46 37.18 3.00
C ARG A 417 -10.37 38.22 4.10
N LEU A 418 -9.24 38.91 4.19
CA LEU A 418 -9.13 40.13 4.99
C LEU A 418 -10.17 41.12 4.51
N ARG A 419 -10.79 41.85 5.44
CA ARG A 419 -11.68 42.94 5.05
C ARG A 419 -10.85 43.94 4.27
N PRO A 420 -11.32 44.44 3.13
CA PRO A 420 -10.66 45.55 2.47
C PRO A 420 -10.56 46.69 3.49
N GLU A 421 -9.36 47.23 3.68
CA GLU A 421 -9.23 48.50 4.39
C GLU A 421 -10.14 49.50 3.69
N PRO A 422 -10.97 50.25 4.43
CA PRO A 422 -11.73 51.31 3.79
C PRO A 422 -10.74 52.19 3.05
N GLU A 423 -10.97 52.39 1.74
CA GLU A 423 -10.23 53.38 0.97
C GLU A 423 -10.15 54.64 1.82
N ALA A 424 -8.93 55.06 2.16
CA ALA A 424 -8.68 56.32 2.80
C ALA A 424 -9.14 57.41 1.82
N ALA A 425 -10.44 57.68 1.80
CA ALA A 425 -10.96 58.93 1.28
C ALA A 425 -10.18 60.01 2.03
N ASP A 426 -9.52 60.88 1.28
CA ASP A 426 -8.77 62.07 1.72
C ASP A 426 -9.58 62.94 2.69
N ARG A 427 -9.72 62.45 3.91
CA ARG A 427 -10.17 63.16 5.08
C ARG A 427 -9.06 62.91 6.07
N ARG A 428 -8.08 63.82 6.11
CA ARG A 428 -7.30 64.02 7.33
C ARG A 428 -8.32 64.07 8.47
N PRO A 429 -8.39 63.08 9.36
CA PRO A 429 -9.09 63.30 10.60
C PRO A 429 -8.24 64.37 11.28
N GLU A 430 -8.82 65.54 11.57
CA GLU A 430 -8.25 66.39 12.61
C GLU A 430 -8.21 65.51 13.86
N VAL A 431 -7.04 64.96 14.16
CA VAL A 431 -6.81 64.24 15.40
C VAL A 431 -7.09 65.26 16.49
N PRO A 432 -8.12 65.07 17.34
CA PRO A 432 -8.39 65.99 18.44
C PRO A 432 -7.09 66.14 19.23
N ALA A 433 -6.72 67.36 19.62
CA ALA A 433 -5.44 67.63 20.31
C ALA A 433 -5.21 66.73 21.55
N ALA A 434 -6.29 66.16 22.12
CA ALA A 434 -6.27 65.18 23.21
C ALA A 434 -5.69 63.80 22.84
N LEU A 435 -5.55 63.46 21.56
CA LEU A 435 -4.98 62.20 21.06
C LEU A 435 -3.60 62.39 20.40
N VAL A 436 -3.04 63.60 20.46
CA VAL A 436 -1.65 63.86 20.07
C VAL A 436 -0.76 63.30 21.17
N SER A 437 -0.08 62.21 20.87
CA SER A 437 0.87 61.56 21.78
C SER A 437 1.98 62.55 22.17
N THR A 438 1.98 63.04 23.41
CA THR A 438 3.05 63.89 23.96
C THR A 438 4.19 63.07 24.58
N SER A 439 4.29 61.78 24.29
CA SER A 439 5.42 60.97 24.68
C SER A 439 6.63 61.30 23.80
N LEU A 440 7.60 61.98 24.38
CA LEU A 440 8.99 61.96 23.91
C LEU A 440 9.39 60.49 23.75
N SER A 441 9.52 60.05 22.50
CA SER A 441 10.04 58.74 22.15
C SER A 441 11.50 58.69 22.62
N SER A 442 11.82 57.73 23.49
CA SER A 442 13.17 57.52 24.04
C SER A 442 14.14 56.90 23.02
N GLN A 443 14.02 57.24 21.74
CA GLN A 443 14.87 56.75 20.65
C GLN A 443 15.52 57.87 19.82
N ASP A 444 15.42 59.13 20.24
CA ASP A 444 16.25 60.19 19.68
C ASP A 444 17.57 60.23 20.46
N GLY A 445 18.52 59.40 20.00
CA GLY A 445 19.90 59.43 20.46
C GLY A 445 20.58 60.75 20.09
N ALA A 446 21.40 61.25 21.00
CA ALA A 446 22.19 62.47 20.83
C ALA A 446 22.94 62.47 19.47
N GLU A 447 22.62 63.44 18.61
CA GLU A 447 23.43 63.77 17.44
C GLU A 447 24.82 64.21 17.92
N VAL A 448 25.77 63.28 17.80
CA VAL A 448 27.19 63.58 17.91
C VAL A 448 27.60 64.31 16.64
N ALA A 449 28.01 65.56 16.82
CA ALA A 449 28.62 66.42 15.82
C ALA A 449 29.70 65.67 15.02
N ALA A 450 29.45 65.47 13.73
CA ALA A 450 30.47 65.05 12.78
C ALA A 450 31.17 66.29 12.23
N ALA A 451 32.48 66.34 12.48
CA ALA A 451 33.40 67.36 12.05
C ALA A 451 33.45 67.52 10.52
N ALA A 452 33.65 68.77 10.10
CA ALA A 452 33.85 69.20 8.72
C ALA A 452 35.02 68.47 8.02
N PRO A 453 34.92 68.23 6.71
CA PRO A 453 36.10 68.14 5.85
C PRO A 453 36.42 69.53 5.27
N ASP A 454 37.69 69.91 5.40
CA ASP A 454 38.30 71.11 4.80
C ASP A 454 38.18 71.14 3.25
N PRO A 455 38.18 72.34 2.64
CA PRO A 455 37.99 72.53 1.20
C PRO A 455 39.33 72.57 0.46
N VAL A 456 39.41 71.96 -0.72
CA VAL A 456 40.49 72.21 -1.72
C VAL A 456 39.92 71.93 -3.13
N PRO A 457 40.40 72.60 -4.20
CA PRO A 457 39.95 73.91 -4.65
C PRO A 457 39.44 73.91 -6.11
N GLU A 458 38.84 75.02 -6.52
CA GLU A 458 38.57 75.34 -7.94
C GLU A 458 39.89 75.49 -8.73
N ASP A 459 39.92 74.91 -9.94
CA ASP A 459 40.60 75.47 -11.12
C ASP A 459 39.92 74.86 -12.37
N VAL A 460 39.08 75.58 -13.12
CA VAL A 460 39.38 76.58 -14.17
C VAL A 460 39.54 75.94 -15.56
N THR A 461 38.49 76.14 -16.39
CA THR A 461 38.48 76.43 -17.86
C THR A 461 39.14 75.40 -18.82
N ALA A 462 38.76 75.21 -20.08
CA ALA A 462 38.16 76.10 -21.07
C ALA A 462 37.65 75.28 -22.29
N ALA A 463 36.72 75.88 -23.05
CA ALA A 463 36.67 75.96 -24.54
C ALA A 463 36.48 74.64 -25.34
N GLU A 464 35.66 74.53 -26.40
CA GLU A 464 35.01 75.45 -27.35
C GLU A 464 33.61 74.92 -27.71
#